data_AF-A0A963JWY8-F1
#
_entry.id   AF-A0A963JWY8-F1
#
_cell.length_a   1.000
_cell.length_b   1.000
_cell.length_c   1.000
_cell.angle_alpha   90.00
_cell.angle_beta   90.00
_cell.angle_gamma   90.00
#
_symmetry.space_group_name_H-M   'P 1'
#
loop_
_entity.id
_entity.type
_entity.pdbx_description
1 polymer ?
#
loop_
_entity_poly.entity_id
_entity_poly.type
_entity_poly.pdbx_seq_one_letter_code
_entity_poly.pdbx_strand_id
1 'polypeptide(L)'
;MARPAELYALFRPLESLPGVGPKVARLCARLLGRSEPRLLDLLFTPPVRRRDIADRRRLEPEDEGRLVALELVTEEHRPGHGRSPYRIRCTAERQNVTLVFFHARQPWLERRFPPDRTVRVIGRPELFNDQWQIVHPEPASEGGRDATVYRLIEGLGALRLKRLIDD
;
A
#
# COMPACT_ATOMS: atom_id res chain seq x y z
N MET A 1 26.27 21.41 -25.68
CA MET A 1 25.87 20.01 -25.99
C MET A 1 24.35 19.94 -26.04
N ALA A 2 23.79 19.34 -27.09
CA ALA A 2 22.36 19.08 -27.16
C ALA A 2 21.97 17.95 -26.19
N ARG A 3 20.75 17.99 -25.65
CA ARG A 3 20.24 16.94 -24.77
C ARG A 3 19.99 15.66 -25.59
N PRO A 4 20.39 14.47 -25.10
CA PRO A 4 20.08 13.19 -25.76
C PRO A 4 18.56 13.00 -25.94
N ALA A 5 18.15 12.41 -27.06
CA ALA A 5 16.74 12.30 -27.45
C ALA A 5 15.93 11.40 -26.51
N GLU A 6 16.60 10.44 -25.88
CA GLU A 6 16.04 9.48 -24.92
C GLU A 6 15.44 10.20 -23.70
N LEU A 7 15.97 11.38 -23.36
CA LEU A 7 15.54 12.13 -22.18
C LEU A 7 14.36 13.07 -22.45
N TYR A 8 13.96 13.28 -23.70
CA TYR A 8 12.90 14.23 -24.04
C TYR A 8 11.56 13.92 -23.37
N ALA A 9 11.27 12.64 -23.14
CA ALA A 9 10.06 12.22 -22.44
C ALA A 9 9.96 12.82 -21.02
N LEU A 10 11.06 12.92 -20.29
CA LEU A 10 11.08 13.42 -18.90
C LEU A 10 10.73 14.91 -18.78
N PHE A 11 10.88 15.67 -19.87
CA PHE A 11 10.61 17.11 -19.88
C PHE A 11 9.21 17.45 -20.38
N ARG A 12 8.36 16.44 -20.67
CA ARG A 12 6.97 16.66 -21.03
C ARG A 12 6.17 17.23 -19.84
N PRO A 13 5.09 18.00 -20.10
CA PRO A 13 4.18 18.44 -19.06
C PRO A 13 3.60 17.26 -18.27
N LEU A 14 3.34 17.47 -16.98
CA LEU A 14 2.78 16.43 -16.11
C LEU A 14 1.43 15.89 -16.61
N GLU A 15 0.65 16.73 -17.29
CA GLU A 15 -0.65 16.38 -17.89
C GLU A 15 -0.56 15.31 -18.98
N SER A 16 0.65 15.03 -19.49
CA SER A 16 0.86 13.93 -20.43
C SER A 16 0.79 12.54 -19.77
N LEU A 17 0.82 12.46 -18.43
CA LEU A 17 0.66 11.19 -17.72
C LEU A 17 -0.81 10.73 -17.70
N PRO A 18 -1.07 9.44 -17.94
CA PRO A 18 -2.41 8.88 -17.81
C PRO A 18 -2.91 9.04 -16.37
N GLY A 19 -4.13 9.57 -16.21
CA GLY A 19 -4.74 9.81 -14.89
C GLY A 19 -4.38 11.15 -14.25
N VAL A 20 -3.54 11.97 -14.88
CA VAL A 20 -3.25 13.36 -14.46
C VAL A 20 -4.11 14.34 -15.27
N GLY A 21 -5.30 14.64 -14.75
CA GLY A 21 -6.14 15.71 -15.30
C GLY A 21 -5.78 17.11 -14.75
N PRO A 22 -6.42 18.19 -15.25
CA PRO A 22 -6.11 19.58 -14.90
C PRO A 22 -6.21 19.90 -13.39
N LYS A 23 -7.05 19.16 -12.65
CA LYS A 23 -7.14 19.28 -11.19
C LYS A 23 -5.89 18.71 -10.49
N VAL A 24 -5.44 17.53 -10.91
CA VAL A 24 -4.28 16.86 -10.34
C VAL A 24 -3.00 17.62 -10.70
N ALA A 25 -2.88 18.08 -11.94
CA ALA A 25 -1.77 18.91 -12.39
C ALA A 25 -1.60 20.18 -11.53
N ARG A 26 -2.69 20.89 -11.22
CA ARG A 26 -2.67 22.04 -10.31
C ARG A 26 -2.23 21.69 -8.88
N LEU A 27 -2.61 20.52 -8.37
CA LEU A 27 -2.16 20.07 -7.04
C LEU A 27 -0.67 19.71 -7.06
N CYS A 28 -0.19 19.07 -8.12
CA CYS A 28 1.23 18.78 -8.30
C CYS A 28 2.07 20.05 -8.52
N ALA A 29 1.54 21.05 -9.23
CA ALA A 29 2.16 22.37 -9.36
C ALA A 29 2.38 23.02 -7.98
N ARG A 30 1.37 22.96 -7.10
CA ARG A 30 1.48 23.40 -5.70
C ARG A 30 2.48 22.56 -4.89
N LEU A 31 2.52 21.25 -5.09
CA LEU A 31 3.50 20.36 -4.42
C LEU A 31 4.94 20.75 -4.76
N LEU A 32 5.19 20.94 -6.04
CA LEU A 32 6.50 21.11 -6.63
C LEU A 32 6.96 22.58 -6.59
N GLY A 33 6.07 23.50 -6.23
CA GLY A 33 6.35 24.94 -6.25
C GLY A 33 6.60 25.46 -7.66
N ARG A 34 5.98 24.86 -8.68
CA ARG A 34 6.19 25.17 -10.11
C ARG A 34 4.85 25.39 -10.80
N SER A 35 4.74 26.43 -11.62
CA SER A 35 3.54 26.69 -12.43
C SER A 35 3.33 25.63 -13.52
N GLU A 36 4.42 25.17 -14.14
CA GLU A 36 4.41 24.14 -15.19
C GLU A 36 5.29 22.95 -14.79
N PRO A 37 4.75 22.02 -13.98
CA PRO A 37 5.50 20.83 -13.56
C PRO A 37 5.69 19.86 -14.72
N ARG A 38 6.89 19.28 -14.82
CA ARG A 38 7.27 18.24 -15.78
C ARG A 38 7.36 16.88 -15.09
N LEU A 39 7.42 15.81 -15.87
CA LEU A 39 7.59 14.45 -15.34
C LEU A 39 8.85 14.33 -14.47
N LEU A 40 9.94 14.94 -14.92
CA LEU A 40 11.19 15.01 -14.16
C LEU A 40 10.99 15.63 -12.76
N ASP A 41 10.20 16.70 -12.66
CA ASP A 41 9.98 17.39 -11.40
C ASP A 41 9.27 16.48 -10.38
N LEU A 42 8.35 15.63 -10.86
CA LEU A 42 7.68 14.63 -10.02
C LEU A 42 8.63 13.50 -9.60
N LEU A 43 9.43 12.96 -10.52
CA LEU A 43 10.38 11.87 -10.25
C LEU A 43 11.45 12.25 -9.22
N PHE A 44 11.85 13.53 -9.19
CA PHE A 44 12.82 14.04 -8.22
C PHE A 44 12.17 14.56 -6.93
N THR A 45 10.92 14.19 -6.65
CA THR A 45 10.29 14.50 -5.37
C THR A 45 10.76 13.50 -4.32
N PRO A 46 11.60 13.90 -3.35
CA PRO A 46 12.05 12.98 -2.32
C PRO A 46 10.87 12.61 -1.40
N PRO A 47 10.88 11.41 -0.85
CA PRO A 47 9.91 11.06 0.17
C PRO A 47 10.17 11.77 1.48
N VAL A 48 9.11 11.93 2.28
CA VAL A 48 9.19 12.60 3.58
C VAL A 48 9.62 11.63 4.67
N ARG A 49 9.28 10.34 4.54
CA ARG A 49 9.72 9.28 5.46
C ARG A 49 9.63 7.91 4.79
N ARG A 50 10.34 6.94 5.34
CA ARG A 50 10.23 5.52 5.01
C ARG A 50 9.64 4.80 6.23
N ARG A 51 8.62 3.94 6.04
CA ARG A 51 8.11 3.11 7.13
C ARG A 51 9.14 2.00 7.37
N ASP A 52 9.41 1.69 8.63
CA ASP A 52 10.18 0.50 8.96
C ASP A 52 9.24 -0.70 8.87
N ILE A 53 9.42 -1.55 7.86
CA ILE A 53 8.58 -2.72 7.60
C ILE A 53 9.46 -3.95 7.72
N ALA A 54 9.22 -4.77 8.75
CA ALA A 54 9.92 -6.03 8.91
C ALA A 54 9.33 -7.09 7.98
N ASP A 55 10.18 -7.71 7.15
CA ASP A 55 9.75 -8.84 6.32
C ASP A 55 9.74 -10.13 7.14
N ARG A 56 8.62 -10.85 7.12
CA ARG A 56 8.37 -12.03 7.94
C ARG A 56 7.68 -13.11 7.13
N ARG A 57 8.09 -14.35 7.40
CA ARG A 57 7.35 -15.55 6.99
C ARG A 57 6.54 -16.15 8.13
N ARG A 58 6.97 -15.89 9.37
CA ARG A 58 6.34 -16.30 10.63
C ARG A 58 6.40 -15.13 11.61
N LEU A 59 5.41 -14.99 12.47
CA LEU A 59 5.37 -13.96 13.52
C LEU A 59 6.02 -14.47 14.80
N GLU A 60 6.88 -13.64 15.37
CA GLU A 60 7.50 -13.83 16.68
C GLU A 60 6.98 -12.78 17.68
N PRO A 61 7.13 -13.01 19.01
CA PRO A 61 6.68 -12.05 20.02
C PRO A 61 7.22 -10.62 19.83
N GLU A 62 8.44 -10.47 19.30
CA GLU A 62 9.04 -9.15 19.06
C GLU A 62 8.41 -8.40 17.88
N ASP A 63 7.56 -9.05 17.09
CA ASP A 63 6.85 -8.44 15.97
C ASP A 63 5.55 -7.77 16.41
N GLU A 64 5.05 -8.03 17.62
CA GLU A 64 3.82 -7.44 18.15
C GLU A 64 3.84 -5.90 18.09
N GLY A 65 2.79 -5.31 17.51
CA GLY A 65 2.66 -3.86 17.34
C GLY A 65 3.58 -3.24 16.28
N ARG A 66 4.55 -3.98 15.75
CA ARG A 66 5.45 -3.51 14.67
C ARG A 66 4.75 -3.61 13.32
N LEU A 67 5.16 -2.78 12.39
CA LEU A 67 4.68 -2.88 11.02
C LEU A 67 5.44 -4.01 10.32
N VAL A 68 4.75 -5.07 9.93
CA VAL A 68 5.35 -6.24 9.28
C VAL A 68 4.74 -6.46 7.91
N ALA A 69 5.54 -6.98 6.98
CA ALA A 69 5.07 -7.61 5.76
C ALA A 69 5.07 -9.12 5.99
N LEU A 70 3.90 -9.76 5.86
CA LEU A 70 3.72 -11.18 6.11
C LEU A 70 3.14 -11.86 4.87
N GLU A 71 3.75 -12.98 4.48
CA GLU A 71 3.18 -13.90 3.50
C GLU A 71 2.32 -14.95 4.20
N LEU A 72 1.11 -15.16 3.71
CA LEU A 72 0.15 -16.07 4.32
C LEU A 72 -0.73 -16.74 3.26
N VAL A 73 -1.23 -17.93 3.58
CA VAL A 73 -2.23 -18.65 2.80
C VAL A 73 -3.58 -18.38 3.41
N THR A 74 -4.51 -17.82 2.64
CA THR A 74 -5.90 -17.62 3.07
C THR A 74 -6.67 -18.93 3.01
N GLU A 75 -7.41 -19.27 4.06
CA GLU A 75 -8.14 -20.53 4.14
C GLU A 75 -9.66 -20.29 4.12
N GLU A 76 -10.18 -19.67 5.18
CA GLU A 76 -11.61 -19.61 5.43
C GLU A 76 -12.07 -18.18 5.67
N HIS A 77 -13.10 -17.77 4.95
CA HIS A 77 -13.78 -16.50 5.11
C HIS A 77 -14.94 -16.65 6.08
N ARG A 78 -14.89 -15.92 7.19
CA ARG A 78 -15.93 -15.88 8.22
C ARG A 78 -16.55 -14.49 8.27
N PRO A 79 -17.61 -14.25 7.48
CA PRO A 79 -18.33 -12.99 7.54
C PRO A 79 -18.92 -12.76 8.93
N GLY A 80 -18.81 -11.54 9.43
CA GLY A 80 -19.44 -11.15 10.68
C GLY A 80 -20.94 -10.90 10.51
N HIS A 81 -21.71 -11.15 11.56
CA HIS A 81 -23.12 -10.75 11.64
C HIS A 81 -23.29 -9.50 12.50
N GLY A 82 -24.13 -8.55 12.05
CA GLY A 82 -24.41 -7.31 12.76
C GLY A 82 -23.17 -6.42 12.94
N ARG A 83 -22.75 -6.23 14.19
CA ARG A 83 -21.55 -5.44 14.56
C ARG A 83 -20.27 -6.29 14.64
N SER A 84 -20.36 -7.59 14.40
CA SER A 84 -19.20 -8.48 14.44
C SER A 84 -18.27 -8.22 13.26
N PRO A 85 -16.94 -8.24 13.45
CA PRO A 85 -16.01 -8.04 12.35
C PRO A 85 -15.98 -9.25 11.42
N TYR A 86 -15.62 -9.00 10.17
CA TYR A 86 -15.29 -10.02 9.19
C TYR A 86 -13.91 -10.59 9.53
N ARG A 87 -13.78 -11.91 9.56
CA ARG A 87 -12.51 -12.60 9.82
C ARG A 87 -12.12 -13.46 8.63
N ILE A 88 -10.83 -13.50 8.33
CA ILE A 88 -10.24 -14.45 7.38
C ILE A 88 -9.22 -15.27 8.16
N ARG A 89 -9.42 -16.58 8.23
CA ARG A 89 -8.45 -17.50 8.81
C ARG A 89 -7.35 -17.74 7.79
N CYS A 90 -6.11 -17.65 8.23
CA CYS A 90 -4.94 -17.80 7.38
C CYS A 90 -3.84 -18.57 8.10
N THR A 91 -2.91 -19.11 7.33
CA THR A 91 -1.73 -19.79 7.83
C THR A 91 -0.46 -19.15 7.26
N ALA A 92 0.48 -18.78 8.13
CA ALA A 92 1.81 -18.29 7.80
C ALA A 92 2.85 -19.24 8.38
N GLU A 93 3.63 -19.95 7.56
CA GLU A 93 4.66 -20.93 8.01
C GLU A 93 4.19 -21.83 9.16
N ARG A 94 3.01 -22.47 9.01
CA ARG A 94 2.35 -23.35 10.00
C ARG A 94 1.82 -22.67 11.27
N GLN A 95 1.79 -21.34 11.31
CA GLN A 95 1.20 -20.55 12.38
C GLN A 95 -0.16 -19.99 11.92
N ASN A 96 -1.19 -20.13 12.77
CA ASN A 96 -2.50 -19.56 12.50
C ASN A 96 -2.46 -18.04 12.71
N VAL A 97 -2.98 -17.30 11.73
CA VAL A 97 -3.12 -15.84 11.78
C VAL A 97 -4.52 -15.46 11.31
N THR A 98 -5.19 -14.57 12.03
CA THR A 98 -6.53 -14.09 11.66
C THR A 98 -6.46 -12.67 11.12
N LEU A 99 -6.92 -12.45 9.90
CA LEU A 99 -7.11 -11.10 9.37
C LEU A 99 -8.50 -10.59 9.79
N VAL A 100 -8.55 -9.41 10.41
CA VAL A 100 -9.78 -8.84 10.97
C VAL A 100 -10.14 -7.55 10.24
N PHE A 101 -11.38 -7.45 9.78
CA PHE A 101 -11.89 -6.25 9.12
C PHE A 101 -13.22 -5.80 9.73
N PHE A 102 -13.28 -4.55 10.18
CA PHE A 102 -14.51 -3.89 10.58
C PHE A 102 -15.22 -3.28 9.36
N HIS A 103 -16.55 -3.28 9.34
CA HIS A 103 -17.36 -2.69 8.27
C HIS A 103 -16.96 -3.14 6.84
N ALA A 104 -16.56 -4.40 6.70
CA ALA A 104 -16.01 -4.90 5.45
C ALA A 104 -17.07 -5.10 4.36
N ARG A 105 -16.70 -4.83 3.11
CA ARG A 105 -17.48 -5.20 1.93
C ARG A 105 -17.01 -6.55 1.43
N GLN A 106 -17.82 -7.60 1.63
CA GLN A 106 -17.47 -8.98 1.30
C GLN A 106 -16.92 -9.19 -0.12
N PRO A 107 -17.56 -8.67 -1.21
CA PRO A 107 -17.04 -8.86 -2.57
C PRO A 107 -15.67 -8.21 -2.83
N TRP A 108 -15.31 -7.21 -2.02
CA TRP A 108 -13.98 -6.61 -2.09
C TRP A 108 -12.93 -7.49 -1.43
N LEU A 109 -13.26 -8.10 -0.28
CA LEU A 109 -12.36 -9.01 0.43
C LEU A 109 -12.10 -10.28 -0.37
N GLU A 110 -13.13 -10.94 -0.89
CA GLU A 110 -12.99 -12.18 -1.67
C GLU A 110 -12.12 -11.97 -2.92
N ARG A 111 -12.20 -10.80 -3.54
CA ARG A 111 -11.32 -10.45 -4.68
C ARG A 111 -9.87 -10.22 -4.27
N ARG A 112 -9.63 -9.66 -3.09
CA ARG A 112 -8.27 -9.26 -2.67
C ARG A 112 -7.55 -10.33 -1.87
N PHE A 113 -8.33 -11.17 -1.20
CA PHE A 113 -7.96 -12.32 -0.39
C PHE A 113 -8.78 -13.51 -0.89
N PRO A 114 -8.49 -14.04 -2.09
CA PRO A 114 -9.20 -15.21 -2.60
C PRO A 114 -8.84 -16.46 -1.79
N PRO A 115 -9.80 -17.34 -1.45
CA PRO A 115 -9.54 -18.55 -0.66
C PRO A 115 -8.49 -19.44 -1.34
N ASP A 116 -7.73 -20.17 -0.52
CA ASP A 116 -6.66 -21.10 -0.90
C ASP A 116 -5.56 -20.48 -1.77
N ARG A 117 -5.31 -19.17 -1.61
CA ARG A 117 -4.22 -18.47 -2.29
C ARG A 117 -3.22 -17.90 -1.31
N THR A 118 -1.96 -17.88 -1.75
CA THR A 118 -0.90 -17.13 -1.09
C THR A 118 -1.08 -15.66 -1.38
N VAL A 119 -1.13 -14.87 -0.32
CA VAL A 119 -1.23 -13.41 -0.39
C VAL A 119 -0.21 -12.81 0.57
N ARG A 120 0.29 -11.63 0.20
CA ARG A 120 1.17 -10.85 1.07
C ARG A 120 0.42 -9.68 1.64
N VAL A 121 0.58 -9.44 2.93
CA VAL A 121 -0.06 -8.35 3.67
C VAL A 121 0.95 -7.52 4.41
N ILE A 122 0.61 -6.26 4.66
CA ILE A 122 1.32 -5.34 5.54
C ILE A 122 0.35 -4.93 6.65
N GLY A 123 0.75 -5.10 7.90
CA GLY A 123 -0.08 -4.73 9.03
C GLY A 123 0.68 -4.79 10.34
N ARG A 124 -0.03 -4.52 11.43
CA ARG A 124 0.50 -4.68 12.78
C ARG A 124 -0.10 -5.93 13.38
N PRO A 125 0.72 -6.94 13.70
CA PRO A 125 0.24 -8.14 14.36
C PRO A 125 0.02 -7.83 15.84
N GLU A 126 -1.06 -8.40 16.38
CA GLU A 126 -1.44 -8.30 17.78
C GLU A 126 -1.68 -9.73 18.29
N LEU A 127 -1.29 -9.99 19.54
CA LEU A 127 -1.60 -11.25 20.19
C LEU A 127 -2.93 -11.12 20.94
N PHE A 128 -3.92 -11.94 20.61
CA PHE A 128 -5.20 -11.99 21.31
C PHE A 128 -5.58 -13.44 21.62
N ASN A 129 -5.73 -13.78 22.90
CA ASN A 129 -5.97 -15.15 23.36
C ASN A 129 -5.00 -16.18 22.75
N ASP A 130 -3.69 -15.87 22.79
CA ASP A 130 -2.61 -16.68 22.19
C ASP A 130 -2.73 -16.93 20.68
N GLN A 131 -3.54 -16.12 19.98
CA GLN A 131 -3.68 -16.17 18.54
C GLN A 131 -3.24 -14.84 17.92
N TRP A 132 -2.45 -14.93 16.84
CA TRP A 132 -2.08 -13.76 16.07
C TRP A 132 -3.27 -13.24 15.27
N GLN A 133 -3.48 -11.94 15.34
CA GLN A 133 -4.41 -11.24 14.47
C GLN A 133 -3.77 -10.02 13.84
N ILE A 134 -4.24 -9.64 12.65
CA ILE A 134 -3.88 -8.38 12.01
C ILE A 134 -5.17 -7.65 11.66
N VAL A 135 -5.37 -6.48 12.27
CA VAL A 135 -6.53 -5.64 12.03
C VAL A 135 -6.29 -4.76 10.80
N HIS A 136 -7.22 -4.78 9.85
CA HIS A 136 -7.18 -4.01 8.61
C HIS A 136 -5.82 -4.07 7.87
N PRO A 137 -5.30 -5.27 7.56
CA PRO A 137 -4.08 -5.39 6.79
C PRO A 137 -4.21 -4.71 5.42
N GLU A 138 -3.19 -3.97 5.04
CA GLU A 138 -3.02 -3.47 3.68
C GLU A 138 -2.41 -4.60 2.83
N PRO A 139 -2.96 -4.90 1.65
CA PRO A 139 -2.46 -6.03 0.92
C PRO A 139 -1.28 -5.59 0.02
N ALA A 140 -0.17 -6.31 0.12
CA ALA A 140 1.08 -5.99 -0.57
C ALA A 140 1.11 -6.58 -2.00
N SER A 141 1.95 -6.02 -2.87
CA SER A 141 2.30 -6.61 -4.16
C SER A 141 3.57 -7.46 -4.02
N GLU A 142 3.70 -8.49 -4.86
CA GLU A 142 4.96 -9.19 -5.07
C GLU A 142 6.03 -8.17 -5.49
N GLY A 143 7.15 -8.13 -4.78
CA GLY A 143 8.22 -7.14 -5.01
C GLY A 143 8.55 -6.25 -3.82
N GLY A 144 7.81 -6.35 -2.70
CA GLY A 144 8.13 -5.63 -1.46
C GLY A 144 7.99 -4.13 -1.67
N ARG A 145 6.83 -3.56 -1.33
CA ARG A 145 6.65 -2.12 -1.56
C ARG A 145 7.59 -1.34 -0.65
N ASP A 146 8.47 -0.59 -1.31
CA ASP A 146 9.30 0.42 -0.71
C ASP A 146 8.41 1.29 0.19
N ALA A 147 8.80 1.39 1.45
CA ALA A 147 7.96 1.82 2.56
C ALA A 147 7.74 3.34 2.58
N THR A 148 7.93 3.94 1.43
CA THR A 148 8.19 5.33 1.17
C THR A 148 6.90 6.14 1.19
N VAL A 149 6.85 7.18 2.01
CA VAL A 149 5.69 8.05 2.22
C VAL A 149 6.00 9.43 1.68
N TYR A 150 5.25 9.82 0.66
CA TYR A 150 5.30 11.15 0.07
C TYR A 150 4.46 12.16 0.85
N ARG A 151 4.74 13.45 0.62
CA ARG A 151 4.03 14.57 1.24
C ARG A 151 2.53 14.50 0.89
N LEU A 152 1.69 14.71 1.88
CA LEU A 152 0.25 14.88 1.70
C LEU A 152 -0.06 16.32 1.29
N ILE A 153 -0.94 16.49 0.31
CA ILE A 153 -1.54 17.79 -0.02
C ILE A 153 -3.04 17.63 0.04
N GLU A 154 -3.73 18.67 0.46
CA GLU A 154 -5.18 18.73 0.39
C GLU A 154 -5.67 18.39 -1.03
N GLY A 155 -6.46 17.32 -1.15
CA GLY A 155 -6.94 16.81 -2.44
C GLY A 155 -6.02 15.83 -3.17
N LEU A 156 -4.78 15.60 -2.69
CA LEU A 156 -3.85 14.59 -3.20
C LEU A 156 -3.23 13.75 -2.05
N GLY A 157 -3.80 12.57 -1.82
CA GLY A 157 -3.29 11.63 -0.82
C GLY A 157 -1.98 10.95 -1.20
N ALA A 158 -1.21 10.49 -0.21
CA ALA A 158 0.14 9.94 -0.38
C ALA A 158 0.15 8.67 -1.24
N LEU A 159 -0.88 7.83 -1.14
CA LEU A 159 -1.03 6.63 -1.98
C LEU A 159 -1.24 6.99 -3.45
N ARG A 160 -1.98 8.07 -3.73
CA ARG A 160 -2.23 8.53 -5.09
C ARG A 160 -0.98 9.17 -5.69
N LEU A 161 -0.27 9.98 -4.91
CA LEU A 161 1.01 10.56 -5.32
C LEU A 161 2.08 9.47 -5.56
N LYS A 162 2.15 8.47 -4.67
CA LYS A 162 3.03 7.32 -4.84
C LYS A 162 2.77 6.58 -6.15
N ARG A 163 1.50 6.27 -6.46
CA ARG A 163 1.14 5.64 -7.73
C ARG A 163 1.59 6.44 -8.94
N LEU A 164 1.50 7.77 -8.91
CA LEU A 164 1.97 8.62 -10.01
C LEU A 164 3.50 8.63 -10.18
N ILE A 165 4.26 8.22 -9.16
CA ILE A 165 5.73 8.15 -9.19
C ILE A 165 6.20 6.74 -9.57
N ASP A 166 5.46 5.72 -9.11
CA ASP A 166 5.82 4.30 -9.31
C ASP A 166 5.27 3.71 -10.63
N ASP A 167 4.19 4.27 -11.19
CA ASP A 167 3.55 3.86 -12.48
C ASP A 167 4.15 4.65 -13.67
#